data_AF-A0A5Q4D9L4-F1
#
_entry.id   AF-A0A5Q4D9L4-F1
#
_cell.length_a   1.000
_cell.length_b   1.000
_cell.length_c   1.000
_cell.angle_alpha   90.00
_cell.angle_beta   90.00
_cell.angle_gamma   90.00
#
_symmetry.space_group_name_H-M   'P 1'
#
loop_
_entity.id
_entity.type
_entity.pdbx_description
1 polymer ?
#
loop_
_entity_poly.entity_id
_entity_poly.type
_entity_poly.pdbx_seq_one_letter_code
_entity_poly.pdbx_strand_id
1 'polypeptide(L)'
;LVEFHRRFLADFPVPVVLAPATAHYSWPKAAALVGLGRAALRLVPVDLDGRMDPVALRREVEACLAARQPVMQVVAVIGTTEESAVDPLDEILAIRDEYRERGLEFVVHADAAWGGYFASMLREPLPEDEDRREPGGTRPAGEAGSTSIFITEDGRGAPGMSMSDHVMRQYRALGRVDTLTVDPHKAGFIPYPAGALCYRNGSMRDLVAFTAPVVYHGGVDPTVGVYGIEGSKPGAAAAAVYLSHSVIRTDRSGYGKLLARCVFNSKRFYSALVTLEGPAFTVTPFQRLPAERAGAPDADVAAQKARIAREILPLDNEALLLAFEEDPELLELFRELGSDQTIVTYAFNFRTADGLNRDLHRMNEMNDLVFQALSLQHFEGGSVPKAPMFVTASSFSPEAYGQDLVSNFARRAGVEPIEGTEVKFIISTTQNPWLTEAGDGHVLDTLMKVLGQTATRSAAEVIRRHGLAPPAH
;
A
#
# COMPACT_ATOMS: atom_id res chain seq x y z
N LEU A 1 24.94 -11.94 15.07
CA LEU A 1 25.86 -11.50 13.98
C LEU A 1 26.78 -10.36 14.41
N VAL A 2 26.28 -9.29 15.05
CA VAL A 2 27.11 -8.14 15.46
C VAL A 2 28.31 -8.54 16.32
N GLU A 3 28.12 -9.41 17.32
CA GLU A 3 29.23 -9.84 18.19
C GLU A 3 30.28 -10.67 17.44
N PHE A 4 29.86 -11.50 16.48
CA PHE A 4 30.79 -12.21 15.61
C PHE A 4 31.61 -11.20 14.78
N HIS A 5 30.93 -10.21 14.19
CA HIS A 5 31.59 -9.17 13.41
C HIS A 5 32.61 -8.38 14.24
N ARG A 6 32.22 -7.98 15.46
CA ARG A 6 33.12 -7.27 16.39
C ARG A 6 34.34 -8.10 16.76
N ARG A 7 34.18 -9.41 16.97
CA ARG A 7 35.28 -10.30 17.38
C ARG A 7 36.21 -10.71 16.24
N PHE A 8 35.67 -10.95 15.05
CA PHE A 8 36.40 -11.62 13.98
C PHE A 8 36.59 -10.77 12.71
N LEU A 9 35.85 -9.66 12.58
CA LEU A 9 35.87 -8.76 11.42
C LEU A 9 35.96 -7.29 11.89
N ALA A 10 36.76 -7.02 12.92
CA ALA A 10 36.82 -5.70 13.56
C ALA A 10 37.26 -4.57 12.61
N ASP A 11 38.00 -4.91 11.55
CA ASP A 11 38.47 -3.96 10.54
C ASP A 11 37.38 -3.56 9.52
N PHE A 12 36.22 -4.22 9.55
CA PHE A 12 35.10 -3.94 8.65
C PHE A 12 33.90 -3.37 9.43
N PRO A 13 33.09 -2.48 8.82
CA PRO A 13 31.84 -2.06 9.42
C PRO A 13 30.80 -3.18 9.37
N VAL A 14 29.92 -3.26 10.38
CA VAL A 14 28.79 -4.19 10.37
C VAL A 14 27.89 -3.90 9.15
N PRO A 15 27.47 -4.93 8.38
CA PRO A 15 26.55 -4.74 7.26
C PRO A 15 25.23 -4.10 7.66
N VAL A 16 24.62 -3.37 6.73
CA VAL A 16 23.33 -2.70 6.94
C VAL A 16 22.25 -3.21 6.01
N VAL A 17 21.00 -3.07 6.43
CA VAL A 17 19.81 -3.20 5.59
C VAL A 17 19.22 -1.81 5.44
N LEU A 18 18.93 -1.41 4.21
CA LEU A 18 18.22 -0.17 3.91
C LEU A 18 16.76 -0.51 3.60
N ALA A 19 15.83 0.16 4.26
CA ALA A 19 14.39 0.00 4.02
C ALA A 19 13.72 1.36 4.11
N PRO A 20 12.54 1.58 3.50
CA PRO A 20 11.88 2.87 3.62
C PRO A 20 11.45 3.10 5.07
N ALA A 21 11.29 4.37 5.42
CA ALA A 21 10.72 4.82 6.69
C ALA A 21 9.34 4.18 6.98
N THR A 22 8.58 3.87 5.92
CA THR A 22 7.28 3.19 5.92
C THR A 22 7.37 1.66 5.97
N ALA A 23 8.55 1.10 6.15
CA ALA A 23 8.72 -0.36 6.21
C ALA A 23 7.98 -0.97 7.41
N HIS A 24 7.25 -2.06 7.15
CA HIS A 24 6.48 -2.75 8.16
C HIS A 24 7.36 -3.21 9.34
N TYR A 25 6.79 -3.26 10.55
CA TYR A 25 7.51 -3.59 11.79
C TYR A 25 8.20 -4.97 11.76
N SER A 26 7.85 -5.85 10.81
CA SER A 26 8.56 -7.11 10.57
C SER A 26 10.04 -6.91 10.26
N TRP A 27 10.44 -5.80 9.63
CA TRP A 27 11.84 -5.52 9.29
C TRP A 27 12.74 -5.29 10.51
N PRO A 28 12.43 -4.37 11.45
CA PRO A 28 13.22 -4.24 12.68
C PRO A 28 13.16 -5.51 13.54
N LYS A 29 12.04 -6.24 13.53
CA LYS A 29 11.92 -7.54 14.19
C LYS A 29 12.85 -8.59 13.57
N ALA A 30 12.90 -8.69 12.24
CA ALA A 30 13.78 -9.59 11.53
C ALA A 30 15.25 -9.29 11.81
N ALA A 31 15.66 -8.01 11.77
CA ALA A 31 17.01 -7.58 12.11
C ALA A 31 17.41 -7.98 13.54
N ALA A 32 16.48 -7.89 14.50
CA ALA A 32 16.69 -8.37 15.86
C ALA A 32 16.83 -9.90 15.92
N LEU A 33 15.95 -10.65 15.26
CA LEU A 33 15.96 -12.12 15.25
C LEU A 33 17.24 -12.71 14.66
N VAL A 34 17.78 -12.14 13.57
CA VAL A 34 19.04 -12.61 12.97
C VAL A 34 20.28 -12.09 13.71
N GLY A 35 20.10 -11.26 14.75
CA GLY A 35 21.18 -10.74 15.57
C GLY A 35 22.05 -9.70 14.85
N LEU A 36 21.48 -8.97 13.88
CA LEU A 36 22.00 -7.71 13.33
C LEU A 36 21.65 -6.53 14.25
N GLY A 37 20.53 -6.63 14.97
CA GLY A 37 20.02 -5.58 15.86
C GLY A 37 19.35 -4.45 15.09
N ARG A 38 18.47 -3.69 15.77
CA ARG A 38 17.69 -2.60 15.17
C ARG A 38 18.57 -1.53 14.49
N ALA A 39 19.75 -1.25 15.05
CA ALA A 39 20.66 -0.23 14.52
C ALA A 39 21.26 -0.56 13.14
N ALA A 40 21.23 -1.82 12.72
CA ALA A 40 21.68 -2.23 11.38
C ALA A 40 20.61 -2.01 10.29
N LEU A 41 19.34 -1.79 10.69
CA LEU A 41 18.29 -1.36 9.78
C LEU A 41 18.30 0.17 9.71
N ARG A 42 18.71 0.73 8.57
CA ARG A 42 18.65 2.17 8.32
C ARG A 42 17.39 2.47 7.54
N LEU A 43 16.58 3.36 8.09
CA LEU A 43 15.36 3.82 7.46
C LEU A 43 15.69 4.96 6.50
N VAL A 44 15.32 4.79 5.24
CA VAL A 44 15.46 5.78 4.19
C VAL A 44 14.20 6.67 4.21
N PRO A 45 14.34 8.00 4.19
CA PRO A 45 13.23 8.93 4.09
C PRO A 45 12.26 8.61 2.93
N VAL A 46 11.02 9.05 3.10
CA VAL A 46 9.97 8.94 2.07
C VAL A 46 9.57 10.31 1.54
N ASP A 47 9.04 10.34 0.32
CA ASP A 47 8.45 11.53 -0.30
C ASP A 47 7.07 11.87 0.28
N LEU A 48 6.47 12.96 -0.22
CA LEU A 48 5.15 13.42 0.24
C LEU A 48 3.99 12.48 -0.12
N ASP A 49 4.22 11.44 -0.91
CA ASP A 49 3.25 10.39 -1.24
C ASP A 49 3.54 9.07 -0.49
N GLY A 50 4.49 9.08 0.46
CA GLY A 50 4.82 7.94 1.32
C GLY A 50 5.71 6.88 0.65
N ARG A 51 6.33 7.20 -0.49
CA ARG A 51 7.22 6.32 -1.25
C ARG A 51 8.68 6.59 -0.87
N MET A 52 9.55 5.58 -0.88
CA MET A 52 10.99 5.77 -0.65
C MET A 52 11.56 6.88 -1.55
N ASP A 53 12.31 7.81 -0.97
CA ASP A 53 13.05 8.83 -1.73
C ASP A 53 14.33 8.22 -2.35
N PRO A 54 14.41 8.10 -3.70
CA PRO A 54 15.60 7.56 -4.38
C PRO A 54 16.85 8.41 -4.16
N VAL A 55 16.72 9.72 -3.98
CA VAL A 55 17.84 10.63 -3.72
C VAL A 55 18.42 10.36 -2.34
N ALA A 56 17.56 10.16 -1.35
CA ALA A 56 17.99 9.77 0.00
C ALA A 56 18.61 8.36 0.01
N LEU A 57 18.02 7.39 -0.71
CA LEU A 57 18.61 6.06 -0.85
C LEU A 57 20.02 6.13 -1.46
N ARG A 58 20.18 6.87 -2.56
CA ARG A 58 21.47 7.07 -3.23
C ARG A 58 22.52 7.66 -2.27
N ARG A 59 22.13 8.63 -1.44
CA ARG A 59 23.02 9.21 -0.42
C ARG A 59 23.46 8.17 0.61
N GLU A 60 22.56 7.31 1.08
CA GLU A 60 22.90 6.23 2.02
C GLU A 60 23.83 5.19 1.38
N VAL A 61 23.57 4.81 0.13
CA VAL A 61 24.42 3.85 -0.61
C VAL A 61 25.81 4.46 -0.88
N GLU A 62 25.89 5.74 -1.25
CA GLU A 62 27.16 6.47 -1.41
C GLU A 62 27.96 6.49 -0.09
N ALA A 63 27.30 6.80 1.02
CA ALA A 63 27.93 6.80 2.34
C ALA A 63 28.47 5.41 2.70
N CYS A 64 27.73 4.35 2.38
CA CYS A 64 28.18 2.97 2.59
C CYS A 64 29.40 2.63 1.73
N LEU A 65 29.40 2.99 0.44
CA LEU A 65 30.55 2.78 -0.45
C LEU A 65 31.79 3.52 0.08
N ALA A 66 31.66 4.79 0.44
CA ALA A 66 32.76 5.61 0.96
C ALA A 66 33.33 5.05 2.27
N ALA A 67 32.47 4.55 3.15
CA ALA A 67 32.85 3.93 4.42
C ALA A 67 33.30 2.46 4.29
N ARG A 68 33.28 1.88 3.08
CA ARG A 68 33.48 0.44 2.85
C ARG A 68 32.57 -0.44 3.72
N GLN A 69 31.35 0.04 3.95
CA GLN A 69 30.32 -0.65 4.73
C GLN A 69 29.44 -1.48 3.80
N PRO A 70 29.34 -2.81 3.99
CA PRO A 70 28.48 -3.63 3.15
C PRO A 70 27.00 -3.27 3.30
N VAL A 71 26.30 -3.15 2.18
CA VAL A 71 24.83 -3.12 2.15
C VAL A 71 24.37 -4.54 1.87
N MET A 72 23.72 -5.17 2.85
CA MET A 72 23.23 -6.55 2.70
C MET A 72 22.02 -6.59 1.77
N GLN A 73 21.09 -5.65 1.98
CA GLN A 73 19.81 -5.65 1.30
C GLN A 73 19.22 -4.24 1.26
N VAL A 74 18.58 -3.91 0.15
CA VAL A 74 17.65 -2.79 0.02
C VAL A 74 16.24 -3.37 -0.13
N VAL A 75 15.31 -2.88 0.71
CA VAL A 75 13.90 -3.25 0.67
C VAL A 75 13.14 -2.20 -0.11
N ALA A 76 12.43 -2.61 -1.16
CA ALA A 76 11.41 -1.79 -1.81
C ALA A 76 10.04 -2.31 -1.38
N VAL A 77 9.19 -1.46 -0.83
CA VAL A 77 7.83 -1.82 -0.41
C VAL A 77 6.88 -1.60 -1.58
N ILE A 78 6.19 -2.67 -1.96
CA ILE A 78 5.21 -2.68 -3.06
C ILE A 78 3.83 -2.78 -2.43
N GLY A 79 3.30 -1.62 -2.07
CA GLY A 79 2.06 -1.50 -1.29
C GLY A 79 2.35 -1.43 0.21
N THR A 80 2.65 -0.22 0.70
CA THR A 80 2.87 0.06 2.13
C THR A 80 1.62 -0.21 2.97
N THR A 81 1.80 -0.37 4.27
CA THR A 81 0.74 -0.88 5.16
C THR A 81 -0.37 0.14 5.41
N GLU A 82 -0.05 1.44 5.50
CA GLU A 82 -0.98 2.46 5.96
C GLU A 82 -1.65 3.24 4.81
N GLU A 83 -0.96 3.33 3.66
CA GLU A 83 -1.25 4.22 2.54
C GLU A 83 -1.14 3.53 1.17
N SER A 84 -0.76 2.26 1.14
CA SER A 84 -0.64 1.43 -0.06
C SER A 84 0.26 2.02 -1.14
N ALA A 85 1.27 2.80 -0.75
CA ALA A 85 2.26 3.41 -1.64
C ALA A 85 3.15 2.33 -2.27
N VAL A 86 3.57 2.57 -3.52
CA VAL A 86 4.49 1.69 -4.24
C VAL A 86 5.81 2.42 -4.46
N ASP A 87 6.87 1.92 -3.84
CA ASP A 87 8.21 2.49 -3.95
C ASP A 87 8.68 2.53 -5.41
N PRO A 88 9.51 3.52 -5.78
CA PRO A 88 10.10 3.66 -7.13
C PRO A 88 11.17 2.59 -7.39
N LEU A 89 10.71 1.34 -7.54
CA LEU A 89 11.54 0.15 -7.72
C LEU A 89 12.46 0.26 -8.94
N ASP A 90 12.01 0.87 -10.03
CA ASP A 90 12.83 1.08 -11.22
C ASP A 90 14.07 1.94 -10.92
N GLU A 91 13.91 3.02 -10.16
CA GLU A 91 15.00 3.87 -9.70
C GLU A 91 15.91 3.17 -8.69
N ILE A 92 15.34 2.40 -7.75
CA ILE A 92 16.11 1.59 -6.79
C ILE A 92 17.01 0.58 -7.53
N LEU A 93 16.49 -0.06 -8.56
CA LEU A 93 17.25 -1.00 -9.39
C LEU A 93 18.33 -0.29 -10.22
N ALA A 94 18.05 0.91 -10.73
CA ALA A 94 19.04 1.73 -11.43
C ALA A 94 20.19 2.15 -10.49
N ILE A 95 19.89 2.51 -9.25
CA ILE A 95 20.90 2.76 -8.20
C ILE A 95 21.73 1.48 -8.00
N ARG A 96 21.12 0.30 -7.84
CA ARG A 96 21.88 -0.96 -7.73
C ARG A 96 22.85 -1.17 -8.89
N ASP A 97 22.38 -1.00 -10.13
CA ASP A 97 23.21 -1.24 -11.31
C ASP A 97 24.39 -0.27 -11.38
N GLU A 98 24.18 1.01 -11.06
CA GLU A 98 25.25 2.00 -11.00
C GLU A 98 26.30 1.66 -9.93
N TYR A 99 25.88 1.30 -8.72
CA TYR A 99 26.81 1.02 -7.63
C TYR A 99 27.52 -0.33 -7.80
N ARG A 100 26.92 -1.29 -8.51
CA ARG A 100 27.58 -2.53 -8.93
C ARG A 100 28.83 -2.23 -9.75
N GLU A 101 28.76 -1.30 -10.72
CA GLU A 101 29.92 -0.89 -11.52
C GLU A 101 31.03 -0.25 -10.69
N ARG A 102 30.66 0.30 -9.54
CA ARG A 102 31.58 0.93 -8.56
C ARG A 102 32.05 -0.03 -7.47
N GLY A 103 31.67 -1.31 -7.54
CA GLY A 103 32.11 -2.38 -6.64
C GLY A 103 31.26 -2.56 -5.37
N LEU A 104 30.07 -1.96 -5.30
CA LEU A 104 29.11 -2.19 -4.22
C LEU A 104 27.84 -2.85 -4.77
N GLU A 105 27.68 -4.14 -4.46
CA GLU A 105 26.48 -4.93 -4.77
C GLU A 105 25.58 -5.07 -3.54
N PHE A 106 24.27 -5.14 -3.74
CA PHE A 106 23.31 -5.47 -2.69
C PHE A 106 22.08 -6.19 -3.25
N VAL A 107 21.47 -7.01 -2.39
CA VAL A 107 20.20 -7.69 -2.70
C VAL A 107 19.07 -6.68 -2.73
N VAL A 108 18.18 -6.76 -3.72
CA VAL A 108 16.91 -6.02 -3.72
C VAL A 108 15.78 -6.98 -3.39
N HIS A 109 15.07 -6.69 -2.30
CA HIS A 109 13.88 -7.41 -1.88
C HIS A 109 12.64 -6.55 -2.13
N ALA A 110 11.67 -7.09 -2.85
CA ALA A 110 10.33 -6.50 -2.90
C ALA A 110 9.50 -7.01 -1.72
N ASP A 111 9.20 -6.15 -0.76
CA ASP A 111 8.13 -6.42 0.20
C ASP A 111 6.78 -6.16 -0.48
N ALA A 112 6.30 -7.16 -1.21
CA ALA A 112 5.02 -7.14 -1.91
C ALA A 112 3.98 -7.96 -1.14
N ALA A 113 4.07 -8.02 0.19
CA ALA A 113 3.13 -8.78 0.99
C ALA A 113 1.67 -8.39 0.67
N TRP A 114 1.40 -7.09 0.59
CA TRP A 114 0.14 -6.56 0.11
C TRP A 114 0.05 -6.51 -1.43
N GLY A 115 1.01 -5.87 -2.09
CA GLY A 115 0.93 -5.57 -3.52
C GLY A 115 1.18 -6.71 -4.48
N GLY A 116 1.69 -7.87 -4.03
CA GLY A 116 2.20 -8.91 -4.93
C GLY A 116 1.13 -9.50 -5.85
N TYR A 117 -0.10 -9.65 -5.36
CA TYR A 117 -1.21 -10.17 -6.17
C TYR A 117 -1.66 -9.21 -7.27
N PHE A 118 -1.49 -7.88 -7.12
CA PHE A 118 -1.83 -6.91 -8.17
C PHE A 118 -1.00 -7.10 -9.44
N ALA A 119 0.11 -7.86 -9.39
CA ALA A 119 0.87 -8.24 -10.58
C ALA A 119 0.05 -9.08 -11.57
N SER A 120 -1.03 -9.74 -11.13
CA SER A 120 -1.96 -10.44 -12.02
C SER A 120 -2.68 -9.49 -12.99
N MET A 121 -2.78 -8.19 -12.66
CA MET A 121 -3.35 -7.18 -13.55
C MET A 121 -2.52 -6.93 -14.81
N LEU A 122 -1.23 -7.32 -14.79
CA LEU A 122 -0.29 -7.15 -15.91
C LEU A 122 -0.04 -8.45 -16.68
N ARG A 123 -0.50 -9.59 -16.17
CA ARG A 123 -0.19 -10.91 -16.75
C ARG A 123 -1.30 -11.30 -17.72
N GLU A 124 -0.94 -11.52 -18.97
CA GLU A 124 -1.89 -12.01 -19.97
C GLU A 124 -2.35 -13.45 -19.65
N PRO A 125 -3.62 -13.79 -19.95
CA PRO A 125 -4.11 -15.15 -19.79
C PRO A 125 -3.32 -16.14 -20.65
N LEU A 126 -3.15 -17.37 -20.16
CA LEU A 126 -2.56 -18.43 -20.97
C LEU A 126 -3.55 -18.88 -22.07
N PRO A 127 -3.07 -19.22 -23.28
CA PRO A 127 -3.86 -19.97 -24.24
C PRO A 127 -4.30 -21.32 -23.62
N GLU A 128 -5.54 -21.75 -23.88
CA GLU A 128 -6.14 -22.97 -23.31
C GLU A 128 -5.27 -24.24 -23.52
N ASP A 129 -4.47 -24.29 -24.59
CA ASP A 129 -3.60 -25.42 -24.93
C ASP A 129 -2.26 -25.46 -24.16
N GLU A 130 -1.79 -24.33 -23.60
CA GLU A 130 -0.56 -24.28 -22.80
C GLU A 130 -0.77 -24.65 -21.32
N ASP A 131 -2.03 -24.75 -20.88
CA ASP A 131 -2.46 -25.07 -19.51
C ASP A 131 -2.15 -26.53 -19.10
N ARG A 132 -1.61 -27.34 -20.03
CA ARG A 132 -1.22 -28.75 -19.83
C ARG A 132 0.28 -28.97 -19.57
N ARG A 133 1.12 -27.93 -19.52
CA ARG A 133 2.56 -28.12 -19.24
C ARG A 133 2.79 -28.56 -17.79
N GLU A 134 3.63 -29.56 -17.60
CA GLU A 134 4.03 -30.06 -16.28
C GLU A 134 4.72 -28.99 -15.43
N PRO A 135 4.66 -29.10 -14.08
CA PRO A 135 5.31 -28.15 -13.17
C PRO A 135 6.83 -28.11 -13.42
N GLY A 136 7.35 -26.97 -13.92
CA GLY A 136 8.79 -26.78 -14.15
C GLY A 136 9.18 -25.97 -15.38
N GLY A 137 8.24 -25.66 -16.27
CA GLY A 137 8.51 -24.80 -17.42
C GLY A 137 8.73 -23.33 -17.03
N THR A 138 9.90 -22.76 -17.35
CA THR A 138 10.13 -21.32 -17.29
C THR A 138 9.23 -20.61 -18.31
N ARG A 139 8.28 -19.80 -17.83
CA ARG A 139 7.44 -18.94 -18.68
C ARG A 139 8.32 -17.82 -19.26
N PRO A 140 8.22 -17.50 -20.56
CA PRO A 140 8.72 -16.22 -21.05
C PRO A 140 7.97 -15.10 -20.32
N ALA A 141 8.67 -14.01 -19.99
CA ALA A 141 8.01 -12.80 -19.52
C ALA A 141 7.02 -12.38 -20.62
N GLY A 142 5.72 -12.46 -20.35
CA GLY A 142 4.72 -12.02 -21.32
C GLY A 142 5.03 -10.59 -21.74
N GLU A 143 5.04 -10.34 -23.05
CA GLU A 143 5.02 -8.97 -23.55
C GLU A 143 3.83 -8.24 -22.90
N ALA A 144 4.03 -6.98 -22.51
CA ALA A 144 3.00 -6.18 -21.87
C ALA A 144 1.78 -6.06 -22.79
N GLY A 145 0.82 -6.97 -22.61
CA GLY A 145 -0.40 -7.02 -23.39
C GLY A 145 -1.34 -5.88 -23.00
N SER A 146 -1.92 -5.28 -24.02
CA SER A 146 -2.91 -4.19 -24.01
C SER A 146 -2.52 -2.92 -23.24
N THR A 147 -2.39 -1.81 -23.96
CA THR A 147 -2.35 -0.44 -23.42
C THR A 147 -3.72 0.04 -22.90
N SER A 148 -4.76 -0.82 -22.94
CA SER A 148 -6.07 -0.44 -22.44
C SER A 148 -6.02 -0.18 -20.93
N ILE A 149 -6.55 0.99 -20.55
CA ILE A 149 -6.72 1.40 -19.16
C ILE A 149 -7.73 0.47 -18.47
N PHE A 150 -8.68 -0.11 -19.22
CA PHE A 150 -9.64 -1.08 -18.70
C PHE A 150 -9.12 -2.51 -18.84
N ILE A 151 -9.25 -3.25 -17.74
CA ILE A 151 -8.83 -4.65 -17.64
C ILE A 151 -10.04 -5.57 -17.83
N THR A 152 -11.26 -5.13 -17.49
CA THR A 152 -12.49 -5.89 -17.74
C THR A 152 -13.68 -5.03 -18.11
N GLU A 153 -14.32 -5.39 -19.22
CA GLU A 153 -15.56 -4.81 -19.78
C GLU A 153 -16.60 -5.92 -20.03
N ASP A 154 -16.91 -6.72 -19.01
CA ASP A 154 -17.87 -7.82 -19.15
C ASP A 154 -19.35 -7.37 -19.03
N GLY A 155 -19.59 -6.06 -18.98
CA GLY A 155 -20.93 -5.46 -18.85
C GLY A 155 -21.66 -5.82 -17.55
N ARG A 156 -20.97 -6.40 -16.56
CA ARG A 156 -21.55 -6.89 -15.30
C ARG A 156 -20.79 -6.33 -14.11
N GLY A 157 -21.40 -5.38 -13.41
CA GLY A 157 -20.87 -4.82 -12.17
C GLY A 157 -19.88 -3.68 -12.38
N ALA A 158 -19.01 -3.43 -11.41
CA ALA A 158 -17.99 -2.39 -11.52
C ALA A 158 -16.96 -2.73 -12.61
N PRO A 159 -16.52 -1.76 -13.44
CA PRO A 159 -15.46 -1.99 -14.39
C PRO A 159 -14.13 -2.23 -13.67
N GLY A 160 -13.23 -2.95 -14.34
CA GLY A 160 -11.86 -3.14 -13.86
C GLY A 160 -10.94 -2.13 -14.53
N MET A 161 -10.12 -1.41 -13.75
CA MET A 161 -9.17 -0.43 -14.26
C MET A 161 -7.73 -0.76 -13.85
N SER A 162 -6.77 -0.35 -14.68
CA SER A 162 -5.34 -0.34 -14.39
C SER A 162 -4.96 0.58 -13.23
N MET A 163 -3.76 0.39 -12.69
CA MET A 163 -3.19 1.32 -11.70
C MET A 163 -2.58 2.54 -12.42
N SER A 164 -2.13 3.54 -11.64
CA SER A 164 -1.47 4.74 -12.18
C SER A 164 -0.22 4.40 -13.00
N ASP A 165 0.25 5.35 -13.82
CA ASP A 165 1.47 5.14 -14.62
C ASP A 165 2.69 4.87 -13.77
N HIS A 166 2.79 5.57 -12.64
CA HIS A 166 3.83 5.31 -11.64
C HIS A 166 3.85 3.85 -11.25
N VAL A 167 2.72 3.32 -10.80
CA VAL A 167 2.63 1.95 -10.29
C VAL A 167 2.89 0.95 -11.40
N MET A 168 2.30 1.13 -12.57
CA MET A 168 2.50 0.21 -13.70
C MET A 168 3.97 0.12 -14.13
N ARG A 169 4.73 1.23 -14.04
CA ARG A 169 6.18 1.24 -14.27
C ARG A 169 6.92 0.35 -13.25
N GLN A 170 6.56 0.42 -11.97
CA GLN A 170 7.19 -0.37 -10.91
C GLN A 170 6.90 -1.86 -11.03
N TYR A 171 5.67 -2.21 -11.41
CA TYR A 171 5.29 -3.62 -11.60
C TYR A 171 6.05 -4.28 -12.76
N ARG A 172 6.37 -3.53 -13.83
CA ARG A 172 7.23 -4.03 -14.92
C ARG A 172 8.66 -4.34 -14.45
N ALA A 173 9.12 -3.68 -13.38
CA ALA A 173 10.45 -3.89 -12.82
C ALA A 173 10.54 -5.06 -11.81
N LEU A 174 9.39 -5.60 -11.34
CA LEU A 174 9.36 -6.66 -10.32
C LEU A 174 10.18 -7.91 -10.69
N GLY A 175 10.26 -8.27 -11.97
CA GLY A 175 11.05 -9.44 -12.41
C GLY A 175 12.56 -9.31 -12.20
N ARG A 176 13.06 -8.13 -11.80
CA ARG A 176 14.48 -7.83 -11.60
C ARG A 176 14.93 -7.88 -10.13
N VAL A 177 13.99 -8.05 -9.19
CA VAL A 177 14.31 -8.20 -7.75
C VAL A 177 14.85 -9.59 -7.47
N ASP A 178 15.65 -9.72 -6.42
CA ASP A 178 16.30 -10.98 -6.08
C ASP A 178 15.35 -11.88 -5.27
N THR A 179 14.55 -11.25 -4.40
CA THR A 179 13.53 -11.92 -3.58
C THR A 179 12.27 -11.06 -3.48
N LEU A 180 11.13 -11.72 -3.27
CA LEU A 180 9.83 -11.07 -3.15
C LEU A 180 8.98 -11.76 -2.09
N THR A 181 8.49 -10.98 -1.11
CA THR A 181 7.44 -11.44 -0.19
C THR A 181 6.08 -11.20 -0.83
N VAL A 182 5.14 -12.14 -0.72
CA VAL A 182 3.74 -11.98 -1.16
C VAL A 182 2.81 -12.77 -0.24
N ASP A 183 1.69 -12.17 0.15
CA ASP A 183 0.74 -12.83 1.05
C ASP A 183 -0.57 -13.21 0.33
N PRO A 184 -0.78 -14.49 0.03
CA PRO A 184 -2.08 -15.03 -0.34
C PRO A 184 -3.22 -14.63 0.61
N HIS A 185 -2.94 -14.52 1.92
CA HIS A 185 -3.96 -14.12 2.89
C HIS A 185 -4.27 -12.62 2.97
N LYS A 186 -3.66 -11.81 2.11
CA LYS A 186 -3.93 -10.36 1.96
C LYS A 186 -4.76 -10.11 0.70
N ALA A 187 -4.14 -9.61 -0.36
CA ALA A 187 -4.79 -9.34 -1.64
C ALA A 187 -5.09 -10.61 -2.46
N GLY A 188 -4.68 -11.79 -1.97
CA GLY A 188 -5.06 -13.06 -2.54
C GLY A 188 -6.41 -13.61 -2.05
N PHE A 189 -7.11 -12.95 -1.11
CA PHE A 189 -8.43 -13.40 -0.62
C PHE A 189 -8.45 -14.85 -0.06
N ILE A 190 -7.29 -15.39 0.33
CA ILE A 190 -7.17 -16.74 0.89
C ILE A 190 -7.21 -16.64 2.42
N PRO A 191 -7.88 -17.55 3.15
CA PRO A 191 -7.89 -17.49 4.61
C PRO A 191 -6.48 -17.60 5.22
N TYR A 192 -6.27 -16.94 6.35
CA TYR A 192 -5.07 -17.13 7.17
C TYR A 192 -4.94 -18.60 7.62
N PRO A 193 -3.72 -19.13 7.79
CA PRO A 193 -2.43 -18.52 7.43
C PRO A 193 -1.96 -18.90 6.02
N ALA A 194 -1.52 -17.91 5.23
CA ALA A 194 -0.88 -18.13 3.93
C ALA A 194 -0.02 -16.92 3.53
N GLY A 195 1.28 -16.98 3.87
CA GLY A 195 2.33 -16.09 3.36
C GLY A 195 3.30 -16.84 2.45
N ALA A 196 4.01 -16.13 1.59
CA ALA A 196 4.98 -16.73 0.67
C ALA A 196 6.21 -15.84 0.43
N LEU A 197 7.33 -16.51 0.16
CA LEU A 197 8.59 -15.90 -0.26
C LEU A 197 8.99 -16.53 -1.60
N CYS A 198 9.26 -15.69 -2.59
CA CYS A 198 9.72 -16.08 -3.91
C CYS A 198 11.17 -15.64 -4.09
N TYR A 199 12.02 -16.57 -4.54
CA TYR A 199 13.39 -16.28 -4.94
C TYR A 199 13.46 -16.22 -6.47
N ARG A 200 14.09 -15.19 -7.03
CA ARG A 200 14.37 -15.13 -8.47
C ARG A 200 15.34 -16.23 -8.90
N ASN A 201 16.39 -16.44 -8.10
CA ASN A 201 17.28 -17.59 -8.23
C ASN A 201 16.96 -18.59 -7.12
N GLY A 202 16.38 -19.73 -7.49
CA GLY A 202 15.98 -20.77 -6.54
C GLY A 202 17.11 -21.30 -5.66
N SER A 203 18.39 -21.18 -6.08
CA SER A 203 19.56 -21.62 -5.30
C SER A 203 19.79 -20.76 -4.05
N MET A 204 19.23 -19.55 -3.97
CA MET A 204 19.35 -18.69 -2.78
C MET A 204 18.75 -19.33 -1.52
N ARG A 205 17.79 -20.25 -1.68
CA ARG A 205 17.19 -20.98 -0.56
C ARG A 205 18.20 -21.84 0.21
N ASP A 206 19.30 -22.22 -0.44
CA ASP A 206 20.33 -23.09 0.15
C ASP A 206 21.14 -22.35 1.23
N LEU A 207 21.13 -21.01 1.22
CA LEU A 207 21.78 -20.18 2.25
C LEU A 207 21.17 -20.37 3.65
N VAL A 208 19.94 -20.86 3.73
CA VAL A 208 19.22 -21.12 4.98
C VAL A 208 18.87 -22.59 5.16
N ALA A 209 19.39 -23.47 4.30
CA ALA A 209 19.11 -24.90 4.36
C ALA A 209 19.89 -25.57 5.49
N PHE A 210 19.18 -26.26 6.38
CA PHE A 210 19.78 -27.15 7.37
C PHE A 210 19.21 -28.55 7.16
N THR A 211 20.04 -29.47 6.67
CA THR A 211 19.63 -30.86 6.46
C THR A 211 19.72 -31.63 7.78
N ALA A 212 18.59 -32.18 8.21
CA ALA A 212 18.61 -33.25 9.21
C ALA A 212 19.01 -34.57 8.53
N PRO A 213 19.86 -35.41 9.13
CA PRO A 213 20.16 -36.74 8.62
C PRO A 213 18.94 -37.65 8.80
N VAL A 214 17.94 -37.51 7.92
CA VAL A 214 16.82 -38.43 7.81
C VAL A 214 17.01 -39.22 6.52
N VAL A 215 17.08 -40.54 6.64
CA VAL A 215 17.24 -41.45 5.50
C VAL A 215 15.93 -41.46 4.73
N TYR A 216 15.92 -40.89 3.53
CA TYR A 216 14.81 -41.01 2.59
C TYR A 216 15.19 -41.95 1.45
N HIS A 217 14.25 -42.79 1.02
CA HIS A 217 14.47 -43.72 -0.07
C HIS A 217 14.34 -42.99 -1.42
N GLY A 218 15.45 -42.96 -2.16
CA GLY A 218 15.48 -42.75 -3.62
C GLY A 218 15.47 -41.30 -4.10
N GLY A 219 16.64 -40.65 -4.22
CA GLY A 219 16.95 -39.63 -5.23
C GLY A 219 16.08 -38.36 -5.35
N VAL A 220 15.06 -38.13 -4.50
CA VAL A 220 14.18 -36.96 -4.56
C VAL A 220 14.80 -35.77 -3.81
N ASP A 221 14.60 -34.56 -4.32
CA ASP A 221 14.95 -33.31 -3.65
C ASP A 221 14.49 -33.29 -2.17
N PRO A 222 15.25 -32.68 -1.24
CA PRO A 222 14.86 -32.57 0.16
C PRO A 222 13.46 -32.01 0.33
N THR A 223 12.73 -32.47 1.36
CA THR A 223 11.39 -31.95 1.67
C THR A 223 11.41 -30.43 1.81
N VAL A 224 10.39 -29.73 1.29
CA VAL A 224 10.31 -28.26 1.24
C VAL A 224 10.47 -27.58 2.63
N GLY A 225 10.30 -28.32 3.72
CA GLY A 225 10.44 -27.84 5.09
C GLY A 225 11.86 -27.52 5.54
N VAL A 226 12.90 -27.88 4.77
CA VAL A 226 14.31 -27.58 5.15
C VAL A 226 14.79 -26.20 4.70
N TYR A 227 14.02 -25.50 3.86
CA TYR A 227 14.42 -24.26 3.18
C TYR A 227 13.79 -22.99 3.77
N GLY A 228 13.56 -22.96 5.09
CA GLY A 228 12.89 -21.84 5.74
C GLY A 228 13.03 -21.84 7.25
N ILE A 229 12.34 -20.89 7.90
CA ILE A 229 12.36 -20.72 9.36
C ILE A 229 11.47 -21.74 10.07
N GLU A 230 10.33 -22.06 9.45
CA GLU A 230 9.33 -22.98 10.01
C GLU A 230 9.76 -24.45 9.82
N GLY A 231 9.26 -25.32 10.71
CA GLY A 231 9.37 -26.78 10.57
C GLY A 231 8.10 -27.39 9.99
N SER A 232 7.29 -28.04 10.85
CA SER A 232 5.97 -28.54 10.46
C SER A 232 5.05 -27.40 10.03
N LYS A 233 4.40 -27.57 8.87
CA LYS A 233 3.54 -26.57 8.22
C LYS A 233 2.32 -27.25 7.59
N PRO A 234 1.13 -26.61 7.61
CA PRO A 234 -0.11 -27.25 7.17
C PRO A 234 -0.16 -27.39 5.65
N GLY A 235 -0.22 -28.65 5.16
CA GLY A 235 -0.48 -28.92 3.73
C GLY A 235 -1.80 -28.32 3.22
N ALA A 236 -2.76 -28.11 4.13
CA ALA A 236 -4.04 -27.44 3.83
C ALA A 236 -3.87 -25.99 3.35
N ALA A 237 -2.88 -25.25 3.86
CA ALA A 237 -2.60 -23.89 3.39
C ALA A 237 -2.13 -23.89 1.93
N ALA A 238 -1.21 -24.81 1.59
CA ALA A 238 -0.77 -25.01 0.20
C ALA A 238 -1.93 -25.44 -0.72
N ALA A 239 -2.79 -26.35 -0.26
CA ALA A 239 -3.97 -26.78 -1.00
C ALA A 239 -4.98 -25.64 -1.22
N ALA A 240 -5.19 -24.77 -0.22
CA ALA A 240 -6.06 -23.61 -0.34
C ALA A 240 -5.54 -22.61 -1.38
N VAL A 241 -4.24 -22.29 -1.34
CA VAL A 241 -3.60 -21.42 -2.34
C VAL A 241 -3.67 -22.05 -3.73
N TYR A 242 -3.36 -23.34 -3.85
CA TYR A 242 -3.40 -24.06 -5.12
C TYR A 242 -4.81 -24.08 -5.74
N LEU A 243 -5.83 -24.43 -4.95
CA LEU A 243 -7.21 -24.44 -5.43
C LEU A 243 -7.65 -23.04 -5.85
N SER A 244 -7.32 -22.03 -5.05
CA SER A 244 -7.64 -20.65 -5.36
C SER A 244 -6.98 -20.19 -6.66
N HIS A 245 -5.69 -20.47 -6.88
CA HIS A 245 -5.00 -20.14 -8.14
C HIS A 245 -5.50 -20.95 -9.34
N SER A 246 -6.01 -22.15 -9.11
CA SER A 246 -6.59 -23.00 -10.15
C SER A 246 -7.95 -22.48 -10.62
N VAL A 247 -8.76 -21.94 -9.71
CA VAL A 247 -10.12 -21.42 -9.98
C VAL A 247 -10.09 -19.94 -10.37
N ILE A 248 -9.30 -19.14 -9.65
CA ILE A 248 -9.10 -17.71 -9.87
C ILE A 248 -7.65 -17.54 -10.34
N ARG A 249 -7.45 -17.51 -11.66
CA ARG A 249 -6.11 -17.49 -12.25
C ARG A 249 -5.31 -16.27 -11.82
N THR A 250 -4.01 -16.42 -11.64
CA THR A 250 -3.09 -15.32 -11.26
C THR A 250 -2.67 -14.48 -12.46
N ASP A 251 -3.64 -14.12 -13.30
CA ASP A 251 -3.54 -13.32 -14.52
C ASP A 251 -4.82 -12.47 -14.72
N ARG A 252 -4.90 -11.74 -15.84
CA ARG A 252 -6.01 -10.83 -16.16
C ARG A 252 -7.37 -11.52 -16.24
N SER A 253 -7.43 -12.84 -16.45
CA SER A 253 -8.70 -13.59 -16.47
C SER A 253 -9.28 -13.86 -15.09
N GLY A 254 -8.45 -13.85 -14.03
CA GLY A 254 -8.83 -14.17 -12.66
C GLY A 254 -8.59 -13.02 -11.68
N TYR A 255 -7.53 -13.10 -10.88
CA TYR A 255 -7.19 -12.08 -9.88
C TYR A 255 -6.97 -10.71 -10.49
N GLY A 256 -6.44 -10.63 -11.72
CA GLY A 256 -6.25 -9.36 -12.41
C GLY A 256 -7.58 -8.63 -12.60
N LYS A 257 -8.63 -9.36 -13.01
CA LYS A 257 -10.01 -8.85 -13.07
C LYS A 257 -10.53 -8.41 -11.70
N LEU A 258 -10.40 -9.26 -10.68
CA LEU A 258 -10.91 -9.00 -9.33
C LEU A 258 -10.27 -7.74 -8.72
N LEU A 259 -8.95 -7.64 -8.79
CA LEU A 259 -8.19 -6.52 -8.21
C LEU A 259 -8.35 -5.24 -9.03
N ALA A 260 -8.49 -5.33 -10.36
CA ALA A 260 -8.81 -4.17 -11.18
C ALA A 260 -10.14 -3.51 -10.78
N ARG A 261 -11.14 -4.31 -10.39
CA ARG A 261 -12.41 -3.79 -9.84
C ARG A 261 -12.21 -3.14 -8.47
N CYS A 262 -11.37 -3.73 -7.62
CA CYS A 262 -11.02 -3.14 -6.33
C CYS A 262 -10.31 -1.79 -6.50
N VAL A 263 -9.39 -1.67 -7.47
CA VAL A 263 -8.71 -0.41 -7.81
C VAL A 263 -9.70 0.63 -8.31
N PHE A 264 -10.60 0.27 -9.24
CA PHE A 264 -11.64 1.18 -9.71
C PHE A 264 -12.53 1.68 -8.55
N ASN A 265 -12.97 0.77 -7.68
CA ASN A 265 -13.78 1.11 -6.51
C ASN A 265 -13.02 1.95 -5.47
N SER A 266 -11.72 1.71 -5.28
CA SER A 266 -10.84 2.57 -4.45
C SER A 266 -10.84 4.00 -4.97
N LYS A 267 -10.72 4.17 -6.30
CA LYS A 267 -10.76 5.48 -6.97
C LYS A 267 -12.11 6.17 -6.84
N ARG A 268 -13.21 5.43 -6.96
CA ARG A 268 -14.57 5.93 -6.69
C ARG A 268 -14.72 6.38 -5.23
N PHE A 269 -14.24 5.57 -4.28
CA PHE A 269 -14.23 5.91 -2.86
C PHE A 269 -13.42 7.19 -2.59
N TYR A 270 -12.20 7.28 -3.11
CA TYR A 270 -11.37 8.48 -3.00
C TYR A 270 -12.04 9.70 -3.63
N SER A 271 -12.66 9.56 -4.80
CA SER A 271 -13.36 10.66 -5.49
C SER A 271 -14.49 11.22 -4.63
N ALA A 272 -15.24 10.34 -3.96
CA ALA A 272 -16.29 10.76 -3.02
C ALA A 272 -15.71 11.37 -1.74
N LEU A 273 -14.62 10.80 -1.22
CA LEU A 273 -13.96 11.27 -0.01
C LEU A 273 -13.31 12.65 -0.17
N VAL A 274 -12.55 12.88 -1.25
CA VAL A 274 -11.86 14.15 -1.49
C VAL A 274 -12.83 15.31 -1.72
N THR A 275 -14.05 14.99 -2.16
CA THR A 275 -15.15 15.94 -2.39
C THR A 275 -16.11 16.03 -1.21
N LEU A 276 -16.00 15.15 -0.21
CA LEU A 276 -16.81 15.18 0.99
C LEU A 276 -16.51 16.45 1.80
N GLU A 277 -17.53 17.23 2.09
CA GLU A 277 -17.42 18.41 2.94
C GLU A 277 -18.75 18.63 3.67
N GLY A 278 -18.68 19.17 4.89
CA GLY A 278 -19.86 19.54 5.66
C GLY A 278 -19.67 20.89 6.37
N PRO A 279 -20.76 21.51 6.85
CA PRO A 279 -20.67 22.80 7.54
C PRO A 279 -19.84 22.73 8.84
N ALA A 280 -19.73 21.55 9.45
CA ALA A 280 -19.00 21.33 10.69
C ALA A 280 -17.58 20.78 10.50
N PHE A 281 -17.24 20.22 9.32
CA PHE A 281 -16.01 19.46 9.14
C PHE A 281 -15.43 19.57 7.72
N THR A 282 -14.12 19.32 7.63
CA THR A 282 -13.42 19.07 6.37
C THR A 282 -12.74 17.70 6.46
N VAL A 283 -12.45 17.10 5.31
CA VAL A 283 -11.61 15.89 5.22
C VAL A 283 -10.49 16.14 4.22
N THR A 284 -9.30 15.64 4.57
CA THR A 284 -8.10 15.74 3.74
C THR A 284 -7.51 14.36 3.55
N PRO A 285 -7.62 13.78 2.33
CA PRO A 285 -6.88 12.58 1.99
C PRO A 285 -5.37 12.82 2.00
N PHE A 286 -4.61 11.85 2.51
CA PHE A 286 -3.15 11.84 2.43
C PHE A 286 -2.70 11.80 0.99
N GLN A 287 -3.33 10.97 0.16
CA GLN A 287 -3.05 10.93 -1.27
C GLN A 287 -3.43 12.26 -1.91
N ARG A 288 -2.47 12.87 -2.60
CA ARG A 288 -2.60 14.19 -3.21
C ARG A 288 -3.31 14.11 -4.56
N LEU A 289 -4.11 15.12 -4.86
CA LEU A 289 -4.68 15.29 -6.19
C LEU A 289 -3.55 15.48 -7.25
N PRO A 290 -3.73 15.06 -8.51
CA PRO A 290 -2.69 15.25 -9.54
C PRO A 290 -2.20 16.69 -9.68
N ALA A 291 -3.08 17.68 -9.62
CA ALA A 291 -2.71 19.10 -9.65
C ALA A 291 -1.83 19.48 -8.44
N GLU A 292 -2.16 18.94 -7.26
CA GLU A 292 -1.39 19.16 -6.03
C GLU A 292 -0.01 18.47 -6.09
N ARG A 293 0.08 17.25 -6.63
CA ARG A 293 1.36 16.56 -6.87
C ARG A 293 2.27 17.34 -7.83
N ALA A 294 1.68 17.99 -8.83
CA ALA A 294 2.38 18.83 -9.79
C ALA A 294 2.80 20.21 -9.23
N GLY A 295 2.43 20.55 -7.99
CA GLY A 295 2.70 21.86 -7.40
C GLY A 295 1.89 23.00 -8.03
N ALA A 296 0.71 22.69 -8.57
CA ALA A 296 -0.18 23.69 -9.14
C ALA A 296 -0.74 24.65 -8.05
N PRO A 297 -1.11 25.88 -8.41
CA PRO A 297 -1.79 26.81 -7.50
C PRO A 297 -3.06 26.23 -6.86
N ASP A 298 -3.40 26.71 -5.65
CA ASP A 298 -4.60 26.27 -4.91
C ASP A 298 -5.90 26.40 -5.72
N ALA A 299 -5.99 27.40 -6.60
CA ALA A 299 -7.14 27.59 -7.50
C ALA A 299 -7.31 26.41 -8.47
N ASP A 300 -6.22 25.85 -8.98
CA ASP A 300 -6.24 24.72 -9.91
C ASP A 300 -6.55 23.41 -9.17
N VAL A 301 -6.03 23.25 -7.95
CA VAL A 301 -6.40 22.12 -7.07
C VAL A 301 -7.90 22.17 -6.74
N ALA A 302 -8.43 23.34 -6.42
CA ALA A 302 -9.86 23.54 -6.19
C ALA A 302 -10.70 23.28 -7.45
N ALA A 303 -10.22 23.72 -8.62
CA ALA A 303 -10.88 23.46 -9.90
C ALA A 303 -10.91 21.95 -10.23
N GLN A 304 -9.81 21.23 -9.98
CA GLN A 304 -9.75 19.78 -10.17
C GLN A 304 -10.70 19.05 -9.21
N LYS A 305 -10.75 19.45 -7.93
CA LYS A 305 -11.74 18.93 -6.96
C LYS A 305 -13.18 19.21 -7.42
N ALA A 306 -13.46 20.41 -7.93
CA ALA A 306 -14.78 20.77 -8.44
C ALA A 306 -15.17 19.98 -9.71
N ARG A 307 -14.21 19.69 -10.60
CA ARG A 307 -14.40 18.81 -11.76
C ARG A 307 -14.79 17.41 -11.32
N ILE A 308 -14.07 16.81 -10.36
CA ILE A 308 -14.41 15.48 -9.80
C ILE A 308 -15.84 15.47 -9.26
N ALA A 309 -16.23 16.48 -8.47
CA ALA A 309 -17.57 16.58 -7.89
C ALA A 309 -18.68 16.71 -8.94
N ARG A 310 -18.40 17.36 -10.08
CA ARG A 310 -19.38 17.62 -11.14
C ARG A 310 -19.46 16.48 -12.17
N GLU A 311 -18.33 15.91 -12.55
CA GLU A 311 -18.22 15.04 -13.73
C GLU A 311 -17.96 13.57 -13.40
N ILE A 312 -17.56 13.25 -12.16
CA ILE A 312 -17.27 11.86 -11.76
C ILE A 312 -18.31 11.38 -10.73
N LEU A 313 -18.48 12.13 -9.65
CA LEU A 313 -19.28 11.70 -8.51
C LEU A 313 -20.76 11.42 -8.86
N PRO A 314 -21.47 12.24 -9.67
CA PRO A 314 -22.89 12.04 -9.93
C PRO A 314 -23.19 10.88 -10.87
N LEU A 315 -22.18 10.38 -11.59
CA LEU A 315 -22.35 9.34 -12.60
C LEU A 315 -22.28 7.96 -11.94
N ASP A 316 -23.16 7.06 -12.38
CA ASP A 316 -22.99 5.63 -12.14
C ASP A 316 -21.85 5.07 -13.01
N ASN A 317 -21.57 3.78 -12.88
CA ASN A 317 -20.44 3.17 -13.59
C ASN A 317 -20.61 3.19 -15.12
N GLU A 318 -21.83 3.00 -15.65
CA GLU A 318 -22.06 2.96 -17.10
C GLU A 318 -21.93 4.37 -17.71
N ALA A 319 -22.58 5.36 -17.09
CA ALA A 319 -22.48 6.75 -17.50
C ALA A 319 -21.05 7.29 -17.38
N LEU A 320 -20.31 6.86 -16.36
CA LEU A 320 -18.91 7.26 -16.19
C LEU A 320 -17.99 6.70 -17.28
N LEU A 321 -18.21 5.45 -17.72
CA LEU A 321 -17.46 4.88 -18.84
C LEU A 321 -17.73 5.65 -20.14
N LEU A 322 -18.98 6.01 -20.42
CA LEU A 322 -19.32 6.85 -21.57
C LEU A 322 -18.67 8.23 -21.49
N ALA A 323 -18.65 8.85 -20.31
CA ALA A 323 -17.97 10.12 -20.10
C ALA A 323 -16.46 10.03 -20.36
N PHE A 324 -15.82 8.89 -20.04
CA PHE A 324 -14.41 8.65 -20.36
C PHE A 324 -14.14 8.47 -21.86
N GLU A 325 -15.09 7.92 -22.62
CA GLU A 325 -14.98 7.83 -24.08
C GLU A 325 -15.06 9.21 -24.74
N GLU A 326 -15.91 10.10 -24.19
CA GLU A 326 -16.06 11.48 -24.67
C GLU A 326 -14.92 12.40 -24.23
N ASP A 327 -14.35 12.18 -23.03
CA ASP A 327 -13.31 12.99 -22.42
C ASP A 327 -12.12 12.14 -21.92
N PRO A 328 -11.11 11.91 -22.78
CA PRO A 328 -9.91 11.17 -22.40
C PRO A 328 -9.11 11.82 -21.25
N GLU A 329 -9.21 13.14 -21.06
CA GLU A 329 -8.53 13.80 -19.94
C GLU A 329 -9.21 13.47 -18.60
N LEU A 330 -10.53 13.28 -18.60
CA LEU A 330 -11.27 12.82 -17.42
C LEU A 330 -10.87 11.39 -17.03
N LEU A 331 -10.65 10.53 -18.02
CA LEU A 331 -10.15 9.17 -17.80
C LEU A 331 -8.74 9.19 -17.18
N GLU A 332 -7.84 9.98 -17.74
CA GLU A 332 -6.48 10.14 -17.21
C GLU A 332 -6.48 10.73 -15.79
N LEU A 333 -7.31 11.74 -15.54
CA LEU A 333 -7.52 12.28 -14.20
C LEU A 333 -7.94 11.17 -13.23
N PHE A 334 -9.00 10.42 -13.56
CA PHE A 334 -9.52 9.36 -12.69
C PHE A 334 -8.49 8.24 -12.44
N ARG A 335 -7.74 7.85 -13.46
CA ARG A 335 -6.63 6.87 -13.37
C ARG A 335 -5.52 7.31 -12.43
N GLU A 336 -5.38 8.61 -12.18
CA GLU A 336 -4.37 9.19 -11.29
C GLU A 336 -4.90 9.60 -9.89
N LEU A 337 -6.18 9.30 -9.58
CA LEU A 337 -6.75 9.56 -8.26
C LEU A 337 -6.46 8.46 -7.23
N GLY A 338 -6.35 8.87 -5.96
CA GLY A 338 -6.30 7.97 -4.81
C GLY A 338 -4.95 7.31 -4.57
N SER A 339 -4.97 6.20 -3.82
CA SER A 339 -3.78 5.42 -3.49
C SER A 339 -3.21 4.70 -4.69
N ASP A 340 -1.92 4.38 -4.62
CA ASP A 340 -1.23 3.58 -5.63
C ASP A 340 -1.91 2.21 -5.84
N GLN A 341 -2.49 1.62 -4.77
CA GLN A 341 -3.43 0.50 -4.90
C GLN A 341 -4.77 0.79 -4.18
N THR A 342 -5.06 0.15 -3.04
CA THR A 342 -6.42 0.12 -2.47
C THR A 342 -6.49 0.41 -0.96
N ILE A 343 -5.60 1.26 -0.44
CA ILE A 343 -5.69 1.75 0.95
C ILE A 343 -5.70 3.27 0.91
N VAL A 344 -6.85 3.86 1.26
CA VAL A 344 -7.03 5.31 1.28
C VAL A 344 -6.92 5.82 2.70
N THR A 345 -6.12 6.86 2.89
CA THR A 345 -5.73 7.39 4.21
C THR A 345 -6.16 8.84 4.30
N TYR A 346 -6.77 9.28 5.40
CA TYR A 346 -7.36 10.62 5.49
C TYR A 346 -7.54 11.10 6.92
N ALA A 347 -7.52 12.42 7.10
CA ALA A 347 -7.79 13.06 8.39
C ALA A 347 -8.99 14.02 8.27
N PHE A 348 -9.81 14.04 9.31
CA PHE A 348 -10.85 15.05 9.48
C PHE A 348 -10.33 16.24 10.27
N ASN A 349 -10.82 17.43 9.95
CA ASN A 349 -10.71 18.63 10.77
C ASN A 349 -12.10 19.27 10.93
N PHE A 350 -12.25 20.24 11.82
CA PHE A 350 -13.56 20.81 12.18
C PHE A 350 -13.59 22.33 12.13
N ARG A 351 -14.79 22.88 11.97
CA ARG A 351 -15.06 24.32 11.98
C ARG A 351 -15.67 24.74 13.31
N THR A 352 -15.34 25.95 13.73
CA THR A 352 -15.87 26.66 14.91
C THR A 352 -16.48 27.99 14.45
N ALA A 353 -17.03 28.78 15.38
CA ALA A 353 -17.47 30.14 15.07
C ALA A 353 -16.34 31.03 14.49
N ASP A 354 -15.09 30.76 14.89
CA ASP A 354 -13.90 31.51 14.46
C ASP A 354 -13.31 31.00 13.13
N GLY A 355 -13.94 30.00 12.50
CA GLY A 355 -13.48 29.37 11.26
C GLY A 355 -12.89 27.97 11.48
N LEU A 356 -12.04 27.54 10.55
CA LEU A 356 -11.42 26.21 10.58
C LEU A 356 -10.43 26.09 11.76
N ASN A 357 -10.51 25.00 12.51
CA ASN A 357 -9.57 24.71 13.58
C ASN A 357 -8.12 24.67 13.07
N ARG A 358 -7.23 25.35 13.77
CA ARG A 358 -5.78 25.40 13.50
C ARG A 358 -4.94 24.54 14.45
N ASP A 359 -5.54 24.00 15.52
CA ASP A 359 -4.84 23.23 16.54
C ASP A 359 -4.73 21.75 16.15
N LEU A 360 -3.49 21.27 15.99
CA LEU A 360 -3.18 19.89 15.63
C LEU A 360 -3.64 18.87 16.69
N HIS A 361 -3.53 19.18 17.98
CA HIS A 361 -3.97 18.27 19.04
C HIS A 361 -5.48 18.06 19.01
N ARG A 362 -6.24 19.14 18.77
CA ARG A 362 -7.71 19.04 18.65
C ARG A 362 -8.14 18.27 17.39
N MET A 363 -7.40 18.43 16.29
CA MET A 363 -7.62 17.62 15.09
C MET A 363 -7.33 16.14 15.35
N ASN A 364 -6.23 15.83 16.04
CA ASN A 364 -5.90 14.47 16.44
C ASN A 364 -6.98 13.85 17.34
N GLU A 365 -7.49 14.61 18.33
CA GLU A 365 -8.61 14.17 19.18
C GLU A 365 -9.88 13.89 18.35
N MET A 366 -10.20 14.73 17.36
CA MET A 366 -11.33 14.48 16.46
C MET A 366 -11.18 13.16 15.71
N ASN A 367 -9.98 12.86 15.19
CA ASN A 367 -9.73 11.62 14.46
C ASN A 367 -9.77 10.39 15.38
N ASP A 368 -9.30 10.49 16.63
CA ASP A 368 -9.49 9.43 17.63
C ASP A 368 -10.98 9.14 17.86
N LEU A 369 -11.81 10.17 17.97
CA LEU A 369 -13.27 10.01 18.15
C LEU A 369 -13.95 9.38 16.93
N VAL A 370 -13.53 9.75 15.72
CA VAL A 370 -14.03 9.12 14.49
C VAL A 370 -13.65 7.64 14.45
N PHE A 371 -12.38 7.30 14.74
CA PHE A 371 -11.93 5.92 14.81
C PHE A 371 -12.73 5.13 15.85
N GLN A 372 -12.88 5.66 17.07
CA GLN A 372 -13.63 5.01 18.14
C GLN A 372 -15.09 4.73 17.76
N ALA A 373 -15.73 5.65 17.04
CA ALA A 373 -17.11 5.50 16.61
C ALA A 373 -17.30 4.47 15.48
N LEU A 374 -16.25 4.20 14.69
CA LEU A 374 -16.26 3.31 13.51
C LEU A 374 -15.35 2.10 13.68
N SER A 375 -15.07 1.67 14.91
CA SER A 375 -14.26 0.49 15.20
C SER A 375 -14.77 -0.30 16.39
N LEU A 376 -14.29 -1.54 16.55
CA LEU A 376 -14.56 -2.37 17.72
C LEU A 376 -13.59 -1.99 18.85
N GLN A 377 -14.04 -1.20 19.82
CA GLN A 377 -13.22 -0.78 20.95
C GLN A 377 -13.09 -1.88 22.02
N HIS A 378 -14.21 -2.49 22.44
CA HIS A 378 -14.27 -3.62 23.36
C HIS A 378 -15.37 -4.60 22.92
N PHE A 379 -15.03 -5.89 22.85
CA PHE A 379 -15.98 -6.97 22.53
C PHE A 379 -16.21 -7.83 23.79
N GLU A 380 -17.19 -7.47 24.60
CA GLU A 380 -17.61 -8.24 25.79
C GLU A 380 -18.60 -9.37 25.43
N GLY A 381 -18.51 -9.94 24.23
CA GLY A 381 -19.47 -10.94 23.75
C GLY A 381 -20.86 -10.39 23.38
N GLY A 382 -21.01 -9.05 23.30
CA GLY A 382 -22.24 -8.34 22.94
C GLY A 382 -22.39 -8.03 21.44
N SER A 383 -23.38 -7.19 21.11
CA SER A 383 -23.74 -6.81 19.73
C SER A 383 -22.67 -5.97 19.03
N VAL A 384 -22.29 -6.38 17.81
CA VAL A 384 -21.45 -5.60 16.88
C VAL A 384 -22.04 -4.19 16.70
N PRO A 385 -21.22 -3.11 16.65
CA PRO A 385 -21.69 -1.76 16.39
C PRO A 385 -22.62 -1.72 15.18
N LYS A 386 -23.74 -0.99 15.33
CA LYS A 386 -24.76 -0.86 14.28
C LYS A 386 -24.34 0.06 13.12
N ALA A 387 -23.22 0.76 13.25
CA ALA A 387 -22.69 1.59 12.17
C ALA A 387 -22.28 0.66 11.01
N PRO A 388 -22.70 0.93 9.76
CA PRO A 388 -22.47 0.02 8.64
C PRO A 388 -21.04 0.13 8.06
N MET A 389 -20.08 0.63 8.83
CA MET A 389 -18.72 0.88 8.39
C MET A 389 -17.72 0.58 9.51
N PHE A 390 -16.60 -0.03 9.14
CA PHE A 390 -15.42 -0.19 9.98
C PHE A 390 -14.23 0.52 9.34
N VAL A 391 -13.44 1.20 10.17
CA VAL A 391 -12.17 1.82 9.78
C VAL A 391 -11.06 1.36 10.71
N THR A 392 -9.83 1.47 10.23
CA THR A 392 -8.63 1.44 11.07
C THR A 392 -8.05 2.84 11.17
N ALA A 393 -7.06 3.03 12.04
CA ALA A 393 -6.41 4.31 12.23
C ALA A 393 -4.94 4.09 12.59
N SER A 394 -4.12 5.10 12.30
CA SER A 394 -2.70 5.13 12.60
C SER A 394 -2.24 6.59 12.72
N SER A 395 -0.93 6.81 12.80
CA SER A 395 -0.35 8.14 12.88
C SER A 395 0.95 8.26 12.08
N PHE A 396 1.14 9.43 11.46
CA PHE A 396 2.41 9.80 10.87
C PHE A 396 3.25 10.46 11.95
N SER A 397 4.16 9.69 12.55
CA SER A 397 5.12 10.23 13.51
C SER A 397 6.33 10.82 12.79
N PRO A 398 6.86 11.99 13.21
CA PRO A 398 8.07 12.56 12.61
C PRO A 398 9.31 11.65 12.71
N GLU A 399 9.39 10.80 13.75
CA GLU A 399 10.47 9.83 13.92
C GLU A 399 10.48 8.80 12.78
N ALA A 400 9.30 8.31 12.38
CA ALA A 400 9.21 7.32 11.31
C ALA A 400 9.16 8.00 9.93
N TYR A 401 8.27 8.98 9.73
CA TYR A 401 7.93 9.53 8.42
C TYR A 401 8.73 10.77 8.01
N GLY A 402 9.49 11.35 8.93
CA GLY A 402 10.16 12.64 8.74
C GLY A 402 9.24 13.83 8.97
N GLN A 403 9.80 14.91 9.52
CA GLN A 403 9.06 16.11 9.89
C GLN A 403 8.41 16.81 8.67
N ASP A 404 9.03 16.74 7.50
CA ASP A 404 8.54 17.42 6.29
C ASP A 404 7.23 16.83 5.78
N LEU A 405 7.12 15.50 5.71
CA LEU A 405 5.89 14.80 5.32
C LEU A 405 4.77 15.10 6.31
N VAL A 406 5.06 14.94 7.61
CA VAL A 406 4.08 15.17 8.69
C VAL A 406 3.59 16.62 8.65
N SER A 407 4.52 17.58 8.49
CA SER A 407 4.18 19.01 8.43
C SER A 407 3.40 19.36 7.17
N ASN A 408 3.72 18.73 6.03
CA ASN A 408 2.98 18.90 4.79
C ASN A 408 1.52 18.45 4.97
N PHE A 409 1.31 17.25 5.50
CA PHE A 409 -0.03 16.72 5.69
C PHE A 409 -0.84 17.53 6.73
N ALA A 410 -0.22 17.96 7.83
CA ALA A 410 -0.84 18.86 8.81
C ALA A 410 -1.33 20.18 8.17
N ARG A 411 -0.48 20.83 7.36
CA ARG A 411 -0.85 22.07 6.65
C ARG A 411 -1.99 21.86 5.67
N ARG A 412 -1.97 20.75 4.92
CA ARG A 412 -3.05 20.37 3.99
C ARG A 412 -4.37 20.14 4.72
N ALA A 413 -4.32 19.54 5.91
CA ALA A 413 -5.49 19.36 6.79
C ALA A 413 -5.97 20.66 7.46
N GLY A 414 -5.24 21.77 7.26
CA GLY A 414 -5.61 23.10 7.71
C GLY A 414 -5.14 23.46 9.12
N VAL A 415 -4.30 22.63 9.75
CA VAL A 415 -3.74 22.88 11.08
C VAL A 415 -2.27 23.34 11.02
N GLU A 416 -1.82 23.99 12.08
CA GLU A 416 -0.42 24.38 12.22
C GLU A 416 0.42 23.15 12.63
N PRO A 417 1.49 22.82 11.87
CA PRO A 417 2.35 21.71 12.24
C PRO A 417 3.13 22.04 13.50
N ILE A 418 3.28 21.04 14.37
CA ILE A 418 4.05 21.14 15.61
C ILE A 418 5.23 20.18 15.51
N GLU A 419 6.44 20.70 15.73
CA GLU A 419 7.67 19.91 15.67
C GLU A 419 7.59 18.69 16.60
N GLY A 420 7.96 17.51 16.11
CA GLY A 420 7.93 16.27 16.88
C GLY A 420 6.54 15.72 17.22
N THR A 421 5.46 16.36 16.75
CA THR A 421 4.09 15.90 16.99
C THR A 421 3.56 15.10 15.82
N GLU A 422 2.92 13.97 16.09
CA GLU A 422 2.31 13.11 15.08
C GLU A 422 1.01 13.68 14.52
N VAL A 423 0.66 13.29 13.29
CA VAL A 423 -0.67 13.52 12.71
C VAL A 423 -1.43 12.21 12.70
N LYS A 424 -2.57 12.15 13.39
CA LYS A 424 -3.46 10.98 13.40
C LYS A 424 -4.38 10.98 12.19
N PHE A 425 -4.65 9.80 11.66
CA PHE A 425 -5.48 9.63 10.48
C PHE A 425 -6.29 8.33 10.53
N ILE A 426 -7.32 8.30 9.70
CA ILE A 426 -8.20 7.16 9.44
C ILE A 426 -7.73 6.44 8.17
N ILE A 427 -7.91 5.13 8.14
CA ILE A 427 -7.55 4.25 7.03
C ILE A 427 -8.80 3.51 6.56
N SER A 428 -8.98 3.45 5.24
CA SER A 428 -10.00 2.63 4.58
C SER A 428 -9.37 1.76 3.52
N THR A 429 -9.26 0.47 3.81
CA THR A 429 -8.78 -0.56 2.90
C THR A 429 -9.93 -1.06 2.02
N THR A 430 -9.89 -0.76 0.72
CA THR A 430 -10.99 -1.00 -0.21
C THR A 430 -10.76 -2.26 -1.07
N GLN A 431 -10.99 -3.44 -0.48
CA GLN A 431 -10.92 -4.73 -1.20
C GLN A 431 -12.28 -5.26 -1.67
N ASN A 432 -13.33 -4.43 -1.63
CA ASN A 432 -14.66 -4.81 -2.07
C ASN A 432 -14.81 -4.55 -3.59
N PRO A 433 -14.88 -5.59 -4.45
CA PRO A 433 -15.05 -5.41 -5.89
C PRO A 433 -16.48 -5.00 -6.26
N TRP A 434 -17.44 -5.00 -5.32
CA TRP A 434 -18.85 -4.69 -5.55
C TRP A 434 -19.29 -3.32 -4.98
N LEU A 435 -18.36 -2.48 -4.53
CA LEU A 435 -18.66 -1.23 -3.80
C LEU A 435 -19.59 -0.27 -4.55
N THR A 436 -19.51 -0.25 -5.88
CA THR A 436 -20.23 0.71 -6.73
C THR A 436 -21.34 0.07 -7.57
N GLU A 437 -21.68 -1.20 -7.32
CA GLU A 437 -22.74 -1.87 -8.07
C GLU A 437 -24.15 -1.39 -7.68
N ALA A 438 -25.05 -1.32 -8.67
CA ALA A 438 -26.36 -0.66 -8.60
C ALA A 438 -27.49 -1.43 -7.86
N GLY A 439 -27.17 -2.24 -6.84
CA GLY A 439 -28.20 -2.80 -5.94
C GLY A 439 -28.79 -1.74 -5.00
N ASP A 440 -29.98 -1.99 -4.43
CA ASP A 440 -30.85 -1.25 -3.45
C ASP A 440 -30.31 0.03 -2.72
N GLY A 441 -29.60 0.92 -3.42
CA GLY A 441 -28.88 2.08 -2.89
C GLY A 441 -27.35 1.94 -3.00
N HIS A 442 -26.68 2.98 -3.51
CA HIS A 442 -25.22 2.99 -3.65
C HIS A 442 -24.53 2.84 -2.28
N VAL A 443 -23.84 1.71 -2.07
CA VAL A 443 -23.09 1.44 -0.83
C VAL A 443 -22.11 2.58 -0.53
N LEU A 444 -21.46 3.11 -1.56
CA LEU A 444 -20.58 4.28 -1.45
C LEU A 444 -21.27 5.49 -0.80
N ASP A 445 -22.47 5.85 -1.23
CA ASP A 445 -23.22 6.98 -0.65
C ASP A 445 -23.56 6.74 0.81
N THR A 446 -23.91 5.49 1.15
CA THR A 446 -24.15 5.08 2.53
C THR A 446 -22.90 5.24 3.38
N LEU A 447 -21.73 4.82 2.89
CA LEU A 447 -20.45 5.00 3.58
C LEU A 447 -20.10 6.47 3.75
N MET A 448 -20.23 7.29 2.70
CA MET A 448 -19.96 8.73 2.77
C MET A 448 -20.87 9.45 3.75
N LYS A 449 -22.17 9.08 3.78
CA LYS A 449 -23.13 9.60 4.76
C LYS A 449 -22.72 9.24 6.18
N VAL A 450 -22.28 8.01 6.43
CA VAL A 450 -21.85 7.53 7.75
C VAL A 450 -20.57 8.25 8.21
N LEU A 451 -19.60 8.43 7.31
CA LEU A 451 -18.39 9.22 7.57
C LEU A 451 -18.74 10.66 7.93
N GLY A 452 -19.54 11.34 7.10
CA GLY A 452 -19.90 12.75 7.33
C GLY A 452 -20.71 12.96 8.62
N GLN A 453 -21.66 12.07 8.92
CA GLN A 453 -22.41 12.12 10.18
C GLN A 453 -21.50 11.87 11.39
N THR A 454 -20.56 10.95 11.28
CA THR A 454 -19.63 10.64 12.37
C THR A 454 -18.62 11.76 12.58
N ALA A 455 -18.09 12.35 11.51
CA ALA A 455 -17.23 13.53 11.56
C ALA A 455 -17.97 14.70 12.23
N THR A 456 -19.23 14.95 11.84
CA THR A 456 -20.06 16.01 12.45
C THR A 456 -20.25 15.81 13.95
N ARG A 457 -20.57 14.58 14.39
CA ARG A 457 -20.71 14.27 15.83
C ARG A 457 -19.38 14.42 16.57
N SER A 458 -18.28 13.97 15.97
CA SER A 458 -16.94 14.04 16.57
C SER A 458 -16.48 15.49 16.71
N ALA A 459 -16.72 16.33 15.69
CA ALA A 459 -16.50 17.77 15.75
C ALA A 459 -17.27 18.43 16.90
N ALA A 460 -18.58 18.14 17.03
CA ALA A 460 -19.40 18.68 18.10
C ALA A 460 -18.90 18.27 19.50
N GLU A 461 -18.39 17.05 19.64
CA GLU A 461 -17.81 16.56 20.89
C GLU A 461 -16.50 17.27 21.26
N VAL A 462 -15.58 17.48 20.29
CA VAL A 462 -14.35 18.26 20.53
C VAL A 462 -14.68 19.71 20.90
N ILE A 463 -15.58 20.35 20.16
CA ILE A 463 -16.05 21.72 20.44
C ILE A 463 -16.58 21.83 21.88
N ARG A 464 -17.42 20.87 22.30
CA ARG A 464 -17.98 20.80 23.66
C ARG A 464 -16.90 20.61 24.73
N ARG A 465 -15.94 19.71 24.51
CA ARG A 465 -14.86 19.43 25.48
C ARG A 465 -13.93 20.62 25.71
N HIS A 466 -13.66 21.39 24.66
CA HIS A 466 -12.76 22.55 24.71
C HIS A 466 -13.48 23.89 24.94
N GLY A 467 -14.80 23.88 25.15
CA GLY A 467 -15.58 25.11 25.39
C GLY A 467 -15.59 26.09 24.20
N LEU A 468 -15.47 25.56 22.97
CA LEU A 468 -15.44 26.37 21.75
C LEU A 468 -16.85 26.71 21.29
N ALA A 469 -17.00 27.81 20.56
CA ALA A 469 -18.28 28.16 19.93
C ALA A 469 -18.51 27.35 18.64
N PRO A 470 -19.70 26.76 18.43
CA PRO A 470 -20.00 26.01 17.21
C PRO A 470 -20.04 26.93 15.98
N PRO A 471 -19.82 26.41 14.76
CA PRO A 471 -19.94 27.18 13.54
C PRO A 471 -21.37 27.69 13.34
N ALA A 472 -21.52 28.85 12.70
CA ALA A 472 -22.84 29.37 12.34
C ALA A 472 -23.56 28.40 11.38
N HIS A 473 -24.86 28.19 11.61
CA HIS A 473 -25.71 27.28 10.83
C HIS A 473 -26.05 27.82 9.44
#